data_AF-A0A562EW01-F1
#
_entry.id   AF-A0A562EW01-F1
#
_cell.length_a   1.000
_cell.length_b   1.000
_cell.length_c   1.000
_cell.angle_alpha   90.00
_cell.angle_beta   90.00
_cell.angle_gamma   90.00
#
_symmetry.space_group_name_H-M   'P 1'
#
loop_
_entity.id
_entity.type
_entity.pdbx_description
1 polymer ?
#
loop_
_entity_poly.entity_id
_entity_poly.type
_entity_poly.pdbx_seq_one_letter_code
_entity_poly.pdbx_strand_id
1 'polypeptide(L)'
;MNNVAALLSVIGIGLQAIVCFVVAEGPISGFHLGLFGAASLAYLASLILALRTSLWVSALLIAVLSLLLDLTAFYSVFIAPTSSTEALSLLVVPLVKLLGIVPFGLIVGVLVRVFGGKAA
;
A
#
# COMPACT_ATOMS: atom_id res chain seq x y z
N MET A 1 -1.25 18.53 -0.79
CA MET A 1 -0.57 17.23 -0.95
C MET A 1 -1.24 16.12 -0.13
N ASN A 2 -1.75 16.40 1.08
CA ASN A 2 -2.52 15.43 1.90
C ASN A 2 -3.69 14.79 1.13
N ASN A 3 -4.45 15.60 0.40
CA ASN A 3 -5.59 15.12 -0.39
C ASN A 3 -5.17 14.11 -1.48
N VAL A 4 -3.96 14.27 -2.03
CA VAL A 4 -3.41 13.34 -3.03
C VAL A 4 -3.05 12.01 -2.38
N ALA A 5 -2.34 12.03 -1.24
CA ALA A 5 -2.00 10.81 -0.50
C ALA A 5 -3.26 10.04 -0.04
N ALA A 6 -4.27 10.77 0.45
CA ALA A 6 -5.55 10.19 0.82
C ALA A 6 -6.26 9.55 -0.37
N LEU A 7 -6.34 10.25 -1.51
CA LEU A 7 -6.93 9.72 -2.73
C LEU A 7 -6.21 8.46 -3.22
N LEU A 8 -4.87 8.49 -3.26
CA LEU A 8 -4.05 7.33 -3.65
C LEU A 8 -4.25 6.15 -2.71
N SER A 9 -4.43 6.40 -1.42
CA SER A 9 -4.72 5.35 -0.43
C SER A 9 -6.09 4.71 -0.67
N VAL A 10 -7.11 5.53 -0.97
CA VAL A 10 -8.45 5.01 -1.30
C VAL A 10 -8.42 4.20 -2.60
N ILE A 11 -7.71 4.66 -3.62
CA ILE A 11 -7.50 3.93 -4.88
C ILE A 11 -6.78 2.60 -4.59
N GLY A 12 -5.73 2.61 -3.77
CA GLY A 12 -5.00 1.39 -3.37
C GLY A 12 -5.88 0.37 -2.66
N ILE A 13 -6.72 0.82 -1.71
CA ILE A 13 -7.68 -0.07 -1.04
C ILE A 13 -8.69 -0.63 -2.04
N GLY A 14 -9.19 0.20 -2.97
CA GLY A 14 -10.08 -0.24 -4.04
C GLY A 14 -9.44 -1.31 -4.94
N LEU A 15 -8.18 -1.12 -5.32
CA LEU A 15 -7.41 -2.11 -6.08
C LEU A 15 -7.31 -3.43 -5.30
N GLN A 16 -7.01 -3.39 -4.00
CA GLN A 16 -6.96 -4.60 -3.18
C GLN A 16 -8.30 -5.31 -3.05
N ALA A 17 -9.40 -4.56 -2.99
CA ALA A 17 -10.74 -5.15 -3.01
C ALA A 17 -11.02 -5.87 -4.33
N ILE A 18 -10.64 -5.28 -5.47
CA ILE A 18 -10.77 -5.90 -6.79
C ILE A 18 -9.94 -7.19 -6.86
N VAL A 19 -8.67 -7.13 -6.46
CA VAL A 19 -7.77 -8.29 -6.49
C VAL A 19 -8.31 -9.42 -5.61
N CYS A 20 -8.71 -9.12 -4.38
CA CYS A 20 -9.10 -10.15 -3.41
C CYS A 20 -10.53 -10.69 -3.59
N PHE A 21 -11.46 -9.93 -4.17
CA PHE A 21 -12.88 -10.35 -4.25
C PHE A 21 -13.42 -10.52 -5.66
N VAL A 22 -12.71 -10.03 -6.68
CA VAL A 22 -13.18 -10.10 -8.08
C VAL A 22 -12.25 -10.95 -8.94
N VAL A 23 -10.93 -10.77 -8.78
CA VAL A 23 -9.94 -11.43 -9.66
C VAL A 23 -9.42 -12.75 -9.07
N ALA A 24 -9.29 -12.84 -7.75
CA ALA A 24 -8.85 -14.07 -7.09
C ALA A 24 -9.84 -15.22 -7.37
N GLU A 25 -9.32 -16.37 -7.79
CA GLU A 25 -10.11 -17.55 -8.06
C GLU A 25 -10.54 -18.26 -6.76
N GLY A 26 -11.78 -18.76 -6.76
CA GLY A 26 -12.35 -19.55 -5.67
C GLY A 26 -13.49 -18.88 -4.92
N PRO A 27 -14.22 -19.63 -4.08
CA PRO A 27 -15.28 -19.07 -3.26
C PRO A 27 -14.72 -18.10 -2.23
N ILE A 28 -15.43 -16.98 -2.01
CA ILE A 28 -15.09 -16.00 -0.98
C ILE A 28 -14.99 -16.74 0.37
N SER A 29 -13.83 -16.60 1.00
CA SER A 29 -13.47 -17.33 2.21
C SER A 29 -12.73 -16.41 3.18
N GLY A 30 -12.51 -16.88 4.41
CA GLY A 30 -11.73 -16.13 5.42
C GLY A 30 -10.32 -15.77 4.94
N PHE A 31 -9.75 -16.55 4.01
CA PHE A 31 -8.46 -16.23 3.40
C PHE A 31 -8.50 -14.93 2.59
N HIS A 32 -9.53 -14.73 1.75
CA HIS A 32 -9.69 -13.51 0.96
C HIS A 32 -9.86 -12.27 1.83
N LEU A 33 -10.63 -12.39 2.92
CA LEU A 33 -10.80 -11.32 3.91
C LEU A 33 -9.50 -10.99 4.64
N GLY A 34 -8.75 -12.02 5.06
CA GLY A 34 -7.45 -11.84 5.72
C GLY A 34 -6.42 -11.20 4.78
N LEU A 35 -6.38 -11.64 3.52
CA LEU A 35 -5.50 -11.09 2.50
C LEU A 35 -5.83 -9.62 2.20
N PHE A 36 -7.12 -9.30 1.99
CA PHE A 36 -7.58 -7.93 1.79
C PHE A 36 -7.21 -7.03 2.98
N GLY A 37 -7.46 -7.51 4.21
CA GLY A 37 -7.12 -6.80 5.43
C GLY A 37 -5.63 -6.49 5.48
N ALA A 38 -4.78 -7.51 5.37
CA ALA A 38 -3.33 -7.37 5.40
C ALA A 38 -2.81 -6.45 4.29
N ALA A 39 -3.31 -6.61 3.06
CA ALA A 39 -2.89 -5.81 1.91
C ALA A 39 -3.33 -4.35 2.00
N SER A 40 -4.43 -4.05 2.71
CA SER A 40 -4.97 -2.71 2.88
C SER A 40 -4.35 -1.93 4.05
N LEU A 41 -3.70 -2.61 5.02
CA LEU A 41 -3.17 -1.95 6.21
C LEU A 41 -2.15 -0.83 5.91
N ALA A 42 -1.30 -1.00 4.91
CA ALA A 42 -0.34 0.04 4.51
C ALA A 42 -1.04 1.30 3.98
N TYR A 43 -2.13 1.13 3.22
CA TYR A 43 -2.95 2.24 2.75
C TYR A 43 -3.77 2.87 3.87
N LEU A 44 -4.26 2.09 4.83
CA LEU A 44 -4.90 2.62 6.03
C LEU A 44 -3.92 3.46 6.86
N ALA A 45 -2.67 3.00 7.01
CA ALA A 45 -1.62 3.77 7.66
C ALA A 45 -1.35 5.09 6.92
N SER A 46 -1.20 5.05 5.59
CA SER A 46 -1.05 6.27 4.79
C SER A 46 -2.26 7.21 4.91
N LEU A 47 -3.47 6.67 4.83
CA LEU A 47 -4.72 7.44 4.94
C LEU A 47 -4.84 8.12 6.31
N ILE A 48 -4.55 7.39 7.39
CA ILE A 48 -4.54 7.95 8.74
C ILE A 48 -3.51 9.08 8.84
N LEU A 49 -2.29 8.87 8.32
CA LEU A 49 -1.26 9.91 8.31
C LEU A 49 -1.69 11.14 7.51
N ALA A 50 -2.32 10.95 6.35
CA ALA A 50 -2.81 12.05 5.50
C ALA A 50 -3.92 12.87 6.16
N LEU A 51 -4.82 12.22 6.91
CA LEU A 51 -6.02 12.85 7.48
C LEU A 51 -5.83 13.35 8.92
N ARG A 52 -4.88 12.79 9.67
CA ARG A 52 -4.75 13.03 11.12
C ARG A 52 -3.41 13.64 11.52
N THR A 53 -2.44 13.77 10.61
CA THR A 53 -1.11 14.28 10.93
C THR A 53 -0.60 15.30 9.92
N SER A 54 0.44 16.04 10.28
CA SER A 54 1.19 16.90 9.35
C SER A 54 2.29 16.16 8.59
N LEU A 55 2.41 14.83 8.73
CA LEU A 55 3.41 14.00 8.06
C LEU A 55 3.00 13.66 6.63
N TRP A 56 2.75 14.70 5.83
CA TRP A 56 2.25 14.56 4.47
C TRP A 56 3.20 13.81 3.55
N VAL A 57 4.51 13.98 3.76
CA VAL A 57 5.56 13.28 3.01
C VAL A 57 5.51 11.78 3.29
N SER A 58 5.36 11.38 4.57
CA SER A 58 5.21 9.97 4.94
C SER A 58 3.98 9.37 4.29
N ALA A 59 2.83 10.05 4.39
CA ALA A 59 1.60 9.58 3.79
C ALA A 59 1.76 9.38 2.27
N LEU A 60 2.31 10.37 1.57
CA LEU A 60 2.50 10.30 0.12
C LEU A 60 3.46 9.17 -0.28
N LEU A 61 4.60 9.04 0.39
CA LEU A 61 5.58 7.98 0.10
C LEU A 61 4.99 6.59 0.30
N ILE A 62 4.28 6.37 1.42
CA ILE A 62 3.66 5.08 1.71
C ILE A 62 2.62 4.75 0.63
N ALA A 63 1.75 5.71 0.27
CA ALA A 63 0.72 5.49 -0.74
C ALA A 63 1.33 5.18 -2.11
N VAL A 64 2.29 5.98 -2.57
CA VAL A 64 2.90 5.83 -3.91
C VAL A 64 3.69 4.54 -4.02
N LEU A 65 4.59 4.25 -3.07
CA LEU A 65 5.41 3.06 -3.11
C LEU A 65 4.57 1.78 -2.97
N SER A 66 3.53 1.81 -2.13
CA SER A 66 2.59 0.70 -2.01
C SER A 66 1.82 0.47 -3.31
N LEU A 67 1.35 1.54 -3.95
CA LEU A 67 0.59 1.45 -5.20
C LEU A 67 1.45 0.92 -6.35
N LEU A 68 2.70 1.39 -6.47
CA LEU A 68 3.64 0.90 -7.48
C LEU A 68 3.93 -0.59 -7.28
N LEU A 69 4.15 -1.03 -6.04
CA LEU A 69 4.42 -2.42 -5.73
C LEU A 69 3.20 -3.30 -6.02
N ASP A 70 2.00 -2.84 -5.68
CA ASP A 70 0.76 -3.56 -5.96
C ASP A 70 0.44 -3.64 -7.45
N LEU A 71 0.69 -2.59 -8.23
CA LEU A 71 0.54 -2.61 -9.68
C LEU A 71 1.54 -3.57 -10.32
N THR A 72 2.77 -3.62 -9.81
CA THR A 72 3.80 -4.56 -10.28
C THR A 72 3.39 -5.99 -9.99
N ALA A 73 2.92 -6.28 -8.77
CA ALA A 73 2.43 -7.60 -8.39
C ALA A 73 1.17 -8.00 -9.18
N PHE A 74 0.26 -7.06 -9.40
CA PHE A 74 -0.93 -7.30 -10.22
C PHE A 74 -0.54 -7.69 -11.64
N TYR A 75 0.38 -6.94 -12.26
CA TYR A 75 0.86 -7.22 -13.60
C TYR A 75 1.57 -8.58 -13.68
N SER A 76 2.45 -8.89 -12.73
CA SER A 76 3.20 -10.15 -12.74
C SER A 76 2.34 -11.37 -12.46
N VAL A 77 1.27 -11.24 -11.67
CA VAL A 77 0.38 -12.36 -11.34
C VAL A 77 -0.70 -12.57 -12.39
N PHE A 78 -1.35 -11.50 -12.87
CA PHE A 78 -2.58 -11.62 -13.64
C PHE A 78 -2.45 -11.28 -15.13
N ILE A 79 -1.43 -10.51 -15.54
CA ILE A 79 -1.27 -10.09 -16.94
C ILE A 79 -0.18 -10.89 -17.65
N ALA A 80 1.00 -10.98 -17.04
CA ALA A 80 2.15 -11.65 -17.64
C ALA A 80 2.83 -12.61 -16.64
N PRO A 81 2.15 -13.69 -16.21
CA PRO A 81 2.74 -14.67 -15.31
C PRO A 81 3.88 -15.42 -15.98
N THR A 82 5.07 -15.33 -15.38
CA THR A 82 6.29 -16.03 -15.85
C THR A 82 6.57 -17.32 -15.07
N SER A 83 5.99 -17.46 -13.88
CA SER A 83 6.15 -18.63 -13.00
C SER A 83 4.92 -18.84 -12.12
N SER A 84 4.69 -20.08 -11.69
CA SER A 84 3.64 -20.42 -10.70
C SER A 84 3.92 -19.82 -9.32
N THR A 85 5.15 -19.40 -9.04
CA THR A 85 5.53 -18.72 -7.79
C THR A 85 5.06 -17.26 -7.75
N GLU A 86 4.62 -16.67 -8.85
CA GLU A 86 4.17 -15.28 -8.89
C GLU A 86 2.97 -15.05 -7.96
N ALA A 87 2.06 -16.03 -7.82
CA ALA A 87 0.93 -15.92 -6.89
C ALA A 87 1.36 -15.72 -5.42
N LEU A 88 2.57 -16.17 -5.04
CA LEU A 88 3.13 -15.94 -3.70
C LEU A 88 3.38 -14.45 -3.45
N SER A 89 3.59 -13.64 -4.51
CA SER A 89 3.74 -12.19 -4.39
C SER A 89 2.52 -11.54 -3.76
N LEU A 90 1.30 -12.08 -3.95
CA LEU A 90 0.09 -11.57 -3.31
C LEU A 90 0.17 -11.63 -1.78
N LEU A 91 0.93 -12.59 -1.22
CA LEU A 91 1.14 -12.73 0.21
C LEU A 91 2.37 -11.96 0.71
N VAL A 92 3.45 -11.96 -0.09
CA VAL A 92 4.73 -11.32 0.26
C VAL A 92 4.65 -9.80 0.18
N VAL A 93 3.96 -9.26 -0.83
CA VAL A 93 3.84 -7.81 -1.07
C VAL A 93 3.19 -7.08 0.11
N PRO A 94 2.07 -7.54 0.70
CA PRO A 94 1.54 -6.98 1.95
C PRO A 94 2.58 -6.88 3.08
N LEU A 95 3.41 -7.92 3.26
CA LEU A 95 4.47 -7.92 4.27
C LEU A 95 5.56 -6.90 3.95
N VAL A 96 6.00 -6.81 2.70
CA VAL A 96 6.98 -5.81 2.25
C VAL A 96 6.45 -4.39 2.44
N LYS A 97 5.17 -4.16 2.15
CA LYS A 97 4.52 -2.87 2.39
C LYS A 97 4.55 -2.50 3.87
N LEU A 98 4.16 -3.44 4.75
CA LEU A 98 4.07 -3.19 6.19
C LEU A 98 5.42 -3.08 6.89
N LEU A 99 6.35 -3.97 6.58
CA LEU A 99 7.64 -4.06 7.29
C LEU A 99 8.74 -3.25 6.61
N GLY A 100 8.58 -2.90 5.34
CA GLY A 100 9.54 -2.11 4.58
C GLY A 100 9.03 -0.69 4.29
N ILE A 101 7.97 -0.57 3.50
CA ILE A 101 7.52 0.72 2.97
C ILE A 101 6.96 1.64 4.06
N VAL A 102 6.13 1.13 4.96
CA VAL A 102 5.55 1.92 6.06
C VAL A 102 6.64 2.51 6.98
N PRO A 103 7.56 1.73 7.56
CA PRO A 103 8.61 2.28 8.42
C PRO A 103 9.55 3.21 7.64
N PHE A 104 9.90 2.86 6.39
CA PHE A 104 10.70 3.75 5.54
C PHE A 104 10.02 5.11 5.32
N GLY A 105 8.74 5.12 4.93
CA GLY A 105 7.99 6.35 4.70
C GLY A 105 7.82 7.18 5.97
N LEU A 106 7.65 6.53 7.14
CA LEU A 106 7.64 7.21 8.44
C LEU A 106 8.99 7.85 8.75
N ILE A 107 10.10 7.12 8.63
CA ILE A 107 11.45 7.64 8.86
C ILE A 107 11.70 8.85 7.98
N VAL A 108 11.46 8.74 6.66
CA VAL A 108 11.72 9.84 5.71
C VAL A 108 10.86 11.06 6.04
N GLY A 109 9.56 10.91 6.26
CA GLY A 109 8.72 12.08 6.54
C GLY A 109 8.97 12.71 7.91
N VAL A 110 9.41 11.94 8.91
CA VAL A 110 9.90 12.50 10.18
C VAL A 110 11.19 13.28 9.96
N LEU A 111 12.17 12.73 9.23
CA LEU A 111 13.41 13.44 8.91
C LEU A 111 13.12 14.74 8.15
N VAL A 112 12.25 14.71 7.13
CA VAL A 112 11.86 15.91 6.38
C VAL A 112 11.19 16.93 7.28
N ARG A 113 10.35 16.51 8.23
CA ARG A 113 9.74 17.44 9.19
C ARG A 113 10.77 18.05 10.15
N VAL A 114 11.71 17.25 10.65
CA VAL A 114 12.74 17.69 11.62
C VAL A 114 13.75 18.63 10.95
N PHE A 115 14.27 18.26 9.78
CA PHE A 115 15.29 19.03 9.08
C PHE A 115 14.73 20.14 8.18
N GLY A 116 13.51 19.98 7.67
CA GLY A 116 12.80 21.02 6.91
C GLY A 116 12.19 22.11 7.78
N GLY A 117 12.10 21.91 9.10
CA GLY A 117 11.53 22.83 10.08
C GLY A 117 12.34 24.11 10.36
N LYS A 118 13.21 24.56 9.44
CA LYS A 118 13.89 25.86 9.48
C LYS A 118 13.47 26.84 8.37
N ALA A 119 12.38 26.55 7.66
CA ALA A 119 11.83 27.48 6.67
C ALA A 119 10.29 27.50 6.74
N ALA A 120 9.76 28.04 7.83
CA ALA A 120 8.41 28.60 7.91
C ALA A 120 8.41 29.68 8.99
#